data_AF-A0A952EY22-F1
#
_entry.id   AF-A0A952EY22-F1
#
_cell.length_a   1.000
_cell.length_b   1.000
_cell.length_c   1.000
_cell.angle_alpha   90.00
_cell.angle_beta   90.00
_cell.angle_gamma   90.00
#
_symmetry.space_group_name_H-M   'P 1'
#
loop_
_entity.id
_entity.type
_entity.pdbx_description
1 polymer ?
#
loop_
_entity_poly.entity_id
_entity_poly.type
_entity_poly.pdbx_seq_one_letter_code
_entity_poly.pdbx_strand_id
1 'polypeptide(L)'
;WWVDPEAAVGAELGAAQHISTWMALAQAHRGVVLADRLPKVAALFEAGLISEALVRTTEYRTALVTDPHAIEQVDALLAEQVMAWGPLSMRKTEQAIDAIVDQVDPAALRRSRKTSCHRDVQFGSPSDEAGFTTMWARLYAPDGEVLEGADRDVRRHPGVLLPVRQHRLPRRATRRHPGAHDGDPRGCRGRDRRSGPRGGRWPAGRPRTDR
;
A
#
# COMPACT_ATOMS: atom_id res chain seq x y z
N TRP A 1 -12.81 29.65 -0.31
CA TRP A 1 -11.83 28.82 0.42
C TRP A 1 -12.57 27.58 0.90
N TRP A 2 -12.07 26.38 0.58
CA TRP A 2 -12.63 25.12 1.07
C TRP A 2 -11.60 24.57 2.06
N VAL A 3 -12.00 24.39 3.32
CA VAL A 3 -11.17 23.67 4.29
C VAL A 3 -11.44 22.19 4.02
N ASP A 4 -10.39 21.43 3.76
CA ASP A 4 -10.49 19.98 3.67
C ASP A 4 -10.92 19.44 5.06
N PRO A 5 -12.13 18.87 5.19
CA PRO A 5 -12.64 18.41 6.49
C PRO A 5 -11.74 17.34 7.11
N GLU A 6 -11.06 16.53 6.29
CA GLU A 6 -10.11 15.53 6.78
C GLU A 6 -8.87 16.21 7.37
N ALA A 7 -8.33 17.23 6.69
CA ALA A 7 -7.23 18.02 7.21
C ALA A 7 -7.58 18.73 8.53
N ALA A 8 -8.81 19.23 8.68
CA ALA A 8 -9.28 19.85 9.91
C ALA A 8 -9.35 18.84 11.07
N VAL A 9 -10.01 17.69 10.86
CA VAL A 9 -10.11 16.62 11.86
C VAL A 9 -8.73 16.10 12.27
N GLY A 10 -7.83 15.89 11.29
CA GLY A 10 -6.48 15.44 11.56
C GLY A 10 -5.67 16.45 12.39
N ALA A 11 -5.86 17.75 12.16
CA ALA A 11 -5.19 18.80 12.93
C ALA A 11 -5.71 18.85 14.39
N GLU A 12 -7.03 18.79 14.58
CA GLU A 12 -7.65 18.79 15.91
C GLU A 12 -7.26 17.55 16.73
N LEU A 13 -7.39 16.36 16.15
CA LEU A 13 -7.02 15.11 16.82
C LEU A 13 -5.51 15.02 17.11
N GLY A 14 -4.68 15.45 16.15
CA GLY A 14 -3.23 15.49 16.33
C GLY A 14 -2.81 16.41 17.49
N ALA A 15 -3.42 17.60 17.56
CA ALA A 15 -3.19 18.53 18.66
C ALA A 15 -3.68 17.98 20.01
N ALA A 16 -4.86 17.36 20.06
CA ALA A 16 -5.45 16.80 21.28
C ALA A 16 -4.65 15.62 21.86
N GLN A 17 -4.07 14.79 20.99
CA GLN A 17 -3.35 13.57 21.40
C GLN A 17 -1.82 13.72 21.40
N HIS A 18 -1.30 14.90 21.05
CA HIS A 18 0.14 15.16 20.88
C HIS A 18 0.84 14.20 19.91
N ILE A 19 0.18 13.90 18.78
CA ILE A 19 0.69 13.05 17.70
C ILE A 19 0.67 13.78 16.36
N SER A 20 1.33 13.21 15.35
CA SER A 20 1.26 13.78 14.00
C SER A 20 -0.17 13.66 13.43
N THR A 21 -0.56 14.65 12.63
CA THR A 21 -1.82 14.67 11.87
C THR A 21 -2.06 13.36 11.10
N TRP A 22 -1.00 12.81 10.48
CA TRP A 22 -1.08 11.53 9.78
C TRP A 22 -1.43 10.36 10.70
N MET A 23 -0.82 10.28 11.88
CA MET A 23 -1.13 9.22 12.85
C MET A 23 -2.56 9.37 13.37
N ALA A 24 -2.99 10.60 13.65
CA ALA A 24 -4.34 10.88 14.10
C ALA A 24 -5.38 10.44 13.06
N LEU A 25 -5.17 10.77 11.78
CA LEU A 25 -6.04 10.33 10.70
C LEU A 25 -6.05 8.81 10.53
N ALA A 26 -4.90 8.15 10.62
CA ALA A 26 -4.84 6.69 10.56
C ALA A 26 -5.61 6.01 11.70
N GLN A 27 -5.56 6.57 12.92
CA GLN A 27 -6.34 6.07 14.06
C GLN A 27 -7.84 6.33 13.88
N ALA A 28 -8.21 7.54 13.43
CA ALA A 28 -9.60 7.90 13.16
C ALA A 28 -10.22 7.01 12.07
N HIS A 29 -9.50 6.83 10.95
CA HIS A 29 -9.89 5.93 9.87
C HIS A 29 -10.12 4.51 10.39
N ARG A 30 -9.22 3.97 11.22
CA ARG A 30 -9.41 2.65 11.81
C ARG A 30 -10.65 2.58 12.70
N GLY A 31 -10.91 3.61 13.50
CA GLY A 31 -12.13 3.72 14.29
C GLY A 31 -13.39 3.63 13.42
N VAL A 32 -13.42 4.35 12.30
CA VAL A 32 -14.51 4.28 11.31
C VAL A 32 -14.63 2.90 10.69
N VAL A 33 -13.52 2.26 10.27
CA VAL A 33 -13.56 0.90 9.71
C VAL A 33 -14.12 -0.10 10.73
N LEU A 34 -13.71 0.01 11.99
CA LEU A 34 -14.21 -0.88 13.05
C LEU A 34 -15.71 -0.66 13.31
N ALA A 35 -16.16 0.59 13.37
CA ALA A 35 -17.56 0.91 13.60
C ALA A 35 -18.46 0.46 12.44
N ASP A 36 -18.04 0.70 11.20
CA ASP A 36 -18.91 0.53 10.02
C ASP A 36 -18.79 -0.86 9.38
N ARG A 37 -17.61 -1.50 9.47
CA ARG A 37 -17.30 -2.71 8.69
C ARG A 37 -16.94 -3.93 9.53
N LEU A 38 -16.36 -3.74 10.71
CA LEU A 38 -15.84 -4.82 11.54
C LEU A 38 -16.32 -4.72 13.02
N PRO A 39 -17.63 -4.59 13.28
CA PRO A 39 -18.15 -4.31 14.62
C PRO A 39 -17.87 -5.43 15.63
N LYS A 40 -17.76 -6.70 15.21
CA LYS A 40 -17.46 -7.80 16.13
C LYS A 40 -15.99 -7.82 16.51
N VAL A 41 -15.08 -7.54 15.57
CA VAL A 41 -13.66 -7.32 15.89
C VAL A 41 -13.50 -6.08 16.77
N ALA A 42 -14.29 -5.02 16.55
CA ALA A 42 -14.30 -3.83 17.40
C ALA A 42 -14.62 -4.19 18.86
N ALA A 43 -15.65 -5.01 19.10
CA ALA A 43 -16.02 -5.46 20.43
C ALA A 43 -14.88 -6.22 21.15
N LEU A 44 -14.12 -7.05 20.43
CA LEU A 44 -12.94 -7.72 20.99
C LEU A 44 -11.82 -6.74 21.34
N PHE A 45 -11.63 -5.70 20.53
CA PHE A 45 -10.62 -4.67 20.77
C PHE A 45 -10.97 -3.81 21.97
N GLU A 46 -12.24 -3.38 22.08
CA GLU A 46 -12.77 -2.64 23.23
C GLU A 46 -12.66 -3.44 24.53
N ALA A 47 -12.87 -4.76 24.46
CA ALA A 47 -12.66 -5.66 25.58
C ALA A 47 -11.17 -5.89 25.94
N GLY A 48 -10.24 -5.33 25.17
CA GLY A 48 -8.79 -5.50 25.38
C GLY A 48 -8.28 -6.92 25.08
N LEU A 49 -9.06 -7.74 24.36
CA LEU A 49 -8.73 -9.13 24.06
C LEU A 49 -7.76 -9.27 22.88
N ILE A 50 -7.71 -8.27 22.01
CA ILE A 50 -6.85 -8.23 20.83
C ILE A 50 -5.99 -6.96 20.83
N SER A 51 -4.80 -7.05 20.23
CA SER A 51 -3.86 -5.94 20.19
C SER A 51 -4.15 -4.97 19.05
N GLU A 52 -3.75 -3.70 19.21
CA GLU A 52 -3.81 -2.68 18.15
C GLU A 52 -3.13 -3.15 16.86
N ALA A 53 -2.01 -3.88 16.98
CA ALA A 53 -1.27 -4.41 15.85
C ALA A 53 -2.10 -5.43 15.06
N LEU A 54 -2.86 -6.30 15.74
CA LEU A 54 -3.75 -7.26 15.08
C LEU A 54 -4.90 -6.55 14.38
N VAL A 55 -5.50 -5.55 15.04
CA VAL A 55 -6.59 -4.74 14.45
C VAL A 55 -6.11 -4.03 13.19
N ARG A 56 -4.94 -3.38 13.24
CA ARG A 56 -4.34 -2.71 12.08
C ARG A 56 -4.10 -3.68 10.91
N THR A 57 -3.59 -4.87 11.20
CA THR A 57 -3.39 -5.90 10.16
C THR A 57 -4.73 -6.33 9.59
N THR A 58 -5.74 -6.56 10.43
CA THR A 58 -7.08 -6.95 10.02
C THR A 58 -7.71 -5.92 9.08
N GLU A 59 -7.76 -4.66 9.50
CA GLU A 59 -8.21 -3.52 8.68
C GLU A 59 -7.54 -3.52 7.29
N TYR A 60 -6.21 -3.66 7.26
CA TYR A 60 -5.46 -3.62 6.01
C TYR A 60 -5.76 -4.82 5.09
N ARG A 61 -5.85 -6.04 5.65
CA ARG A 61 -6.11 -7.25 4.85
C ARG A 61 -7.55 -7.31 4.34
N THR A 62 -8.53 -6.73 5.04
CA THR A 62 -9.94 -6.73 4.62
C THR A 62 -10.34 -5.52 3.76
N ALA A 63 -9.42 -4.57 3.54
CA ALA A 63 -9.69 -3.34 2.80
C ALA A 63 -10.29 -3.55 1.39
N LEU A 64 -9.98 -4.67 0.73
CA LEU A 64 -10.44 -4.97 -0.63
C LEU A 64 -11.67 -5.89 -0.72
N VAL A 65 -12.25 -6.25 0.42
CA VAL A 65 -13.57 -6.89 0.49
C VAL A 65 -14.62 -5.79 0.37
N THR A 66 -15.27 -5.71 -0.79
CA THR A 66 -16.16 -4.58 -1.13
C THR A 66 -17.64 -4.91 -1.02
N ASP A 67 -17.98 -6.20 -1.05
CA ASP A 67 -19.35 -6.67 -0.84
C ASP A 67 -19.71 -6.55 0.66
N PRO A 68 -20.76 -5.80 1.02
CA PRO A 68 -21.20 -5.65 2.41
C PRO A 68 -21.48 -6.99 3.10
N HIS A 69 -22.06 -7.95 2.40
CA HIS A 69 -22.37 -9.24 3.02
C HIS A 69 -21.10 -10.08 3.25
N ALA A 70 -20.15 -10.02 2.32
CA ALA A 70 -18.85 -10.67 2.48
C ALA A 70 -18.07 -10.10 3.68
N ILE A 71 -18.08 -8.78 3.89
CA ILE A 71 -17.36 -8.19 5.03
C ILE A 71 -18.00 -8.55 6.38
N GLU A 72 -19.33 -8.62 6.46
CA GLU A 72 -20.04 -9.10 7.66
C GLU A 72 -19.68 -10.54 8.01
N GLN A 73 -19.59 -11.41 7.01
CA GLN A 73 -19.17 -12.81 7.22
C GLN A 73 -17.70 -12.91 7.66
N VAL A 74 -16.81 -12.12 7.03
CA VAL A 74 -15.40 -12.05 7.42
C VAL A 74 -15.25 -11.56 8.86
N ASP A 75 -15.98 -10.52 9.26
CA ASP A 75 -15.99 -10.00 10.64
C ASP A 75 -16.43 -11.06 11.66
N ALA A 76 -17.49 -11.81 11.33
CA ALA A 76 -17.97 -12.92 12.15
C ALA A 76 -16.90 -14.01 12.35
N LEU A 77 -16.30 -14.49 11.26
CA LEU A 77 -15.29 -15.54 11.30
C LEU A 77 -14.02 -15.09 12.03
N LEU A 78 -13.60 -13.84 11.83
CA LEU A 78 -12.46 -13.26 12.55
C LEU A 78 -12.72 -13.23 14.05
N ALA A 79 -13.90 -12.73 14.46
CA ALA A 79 -14.24 -12.63 15.87
C ALA A 79 -14.32 -14.01 16.57
N GLU A 80 -14.76 -15.04 15.85
CA GLU A 80 -14.80 -16.42 16.37
C GLU A 80 -13.40 -17.06 16.48
N GLN A 81 -12.51 -16.81 15.53
CA GLN A 81 -11.25 -17.56 15.40
C GLN A 81 -10.04 -16.88 16.05
N VAL A 82 -10.00 -15.54 16.09
CA VAL A 82 -8.80 -14.78 16.49
C VAL A 82 -8.29 -15.17 17.87
N MET A 83 -9.20 -15.45 18.82
CA MET A 83 -8.84 -15.82 20.18
C MET A 83 -8.11 -17.18 20.27
N ALA A 84 -8.31 -18.06 19.28
CA ALA A 84 -7.71 -19.39 19.26
C ALA A 84 -6.32 -19.45 18.61
N TRP A 85 -5.88 -18.38 17.93
CA TRP A 85 -4.62 -18.38 17.17
C TRP A 85 -3.37 -18.43 18.04
N GLY A 86 -3.46 -17.96 19.30
CA GLY A 86 -2.32 -17.82 20.18
C GLY A 86 -1.22 -16.91 19.62
N PRO A 87 0.04 -17.05 20.07
CA PRO A 87 1.14 -16.23 19.58
C PRO A 87 1.51 -16.58 18.12
N LEU A 88 1.15 -15.70 17.19
CA LEU A 88 1.55 -15.79 15.79
C LEU A 88 2.59 -14.70 15.45
N SER A 89 3.47 -15.02 14.50
CA SER A 89 4.26 -13.97 13.86
C SER A 89 3.36 -13.10 12.98
N MET A 90 3.79 -11.87 12.67
CA MET A 90 3.04 -10.96 11.79
C MET A 90 2.65 -11.64 10.47
N ARG A 91 3.59 -12.32 9.82
CA ARG A 91 3.34 -13.04 8.56
C ARG A 91 2.31 -14.17 8.71
N LYS A 92 2.34 -14.92 9.81
CA LYS A 92 1.34 -15.98 10.05
C LYS A 92 -0.03 -15.38 10.33
N THR A 93 -0.09 -14.24 11.00
CA THR A 93 -1.33 -13.48 11.24
C THR A 93 -1.95 -13.01 9.93
N GLU A 94 -1.15 -12.39 9.06
CA GLU A 94 -1.59 -12.00 7.71
C GLU A 94 -2.14 -13.19 6.92
N GLN A 95 -1.44 -14.33 6.94
CA GLN A 95 -1.87 -15.55 6.26
C GLN A 95 -3.17 -16.12 6.82
N ALA A 96 -3.37 -16.07 8.14
CA ALA A 96 -4.59 -16.54 8.77
C ALA A 96 -5.79 -15.65 8.37
N ILE A 97 -5.62 -14.33 8.37
CA ILE A 97 -6.65 -13.39 7.92
C ILE A 97 -6.94 -13.59 6.43
N ASP A 98 -5.91 -13.77 5.60
CA ASP A 98 -6.08 -14.04 4.17
C ASP A 98 -6.85 -15.32 3.88
N ALA A 99 -6.64 -16.37 4.69
CA ALA A 99 -7.37 -17.61 4.52
C ALA A 99 -8.87 -17.42 4.79
N ILE A 100 -9.23 -16.62 5.80
CA ILE A 100 -10.63 -16.24 6.06
C ILE A 100 -11.19 -15.42 4.90
N VAL A 101 -10.43 -14.43 4.42
CA VAL A 101 -10.86 -13.59 3.29
C VAL A 101 -11.01 -14.43 2.01
N ASP A 102 -10.11 -15.37 1.72
CA ASP A 102 -10.20 -16.25 0.54
C ASP A 102 -11.39 -17.20 0.61
N GLN A 103 -11.78 -17.64 1.81
CA GLN A 103 -12.96 -18.48 2.00
C GLN A 103 -14.26 -17.75 1.62
N VAL A 104 -14.33 -16.44 1.90
CA VAL A 104 -15.56 -15.64 1.73
C VAL A 104 -15.56 -14.86 0.41
N ASP A 105 -14.47 -14.14 0.11
CA ASP A 105 -14.28 -13.34 -1.11
C ASP A 105 -12.90 -13.60 -1.74
N PRO A 106 -12.74 -14.70 -2.51
CA PRO A 106 -11.52 -14.96 -3.29
C PRO A 106 -11.18 -13.82 -4.27
N ALA A 107 -12.17 -13.02 -4.68
CA ALA A 107 -11.94 -11.91 -5.61
C ALA A 107 -11.24 -10.72 -4.92
N ALA A 108 -11.39 -10.52 -3.61
CA ALA A 108 -10.63 -9.54 -2.84
C ALA A 108 -9.11 -9.76 -2.97
N LEU A 109 -8.64 -11.01 -2.82
CA LEU A 109 -7.21 -11.32 -2.99
C LEU A 109 -6.75 -11.16 -4.44
N ARG A 110 -7.62 -11.45 -5.42
CA ARG A 110 -7.32 -11.18 -6.84
C ARG A 110 -7.19 -9.68 -7.12
N ARG A 111 -8.04 -8.86 -6.51
CA ARG A 111 -7.93 -7.39 -6.57
C ARG A 111 -6.61 -6.93 -5.95
N SER A 112 -6.25 -7.46 -4.78
CA SER A 112 -4.96 -7.17 -4.13
C SER A 112 -3.78 -7.45 -5.04
N ARG A 113 -3.77 -8.61 -5.69
CA ARG A 113 -2.74 -9.01 -6.66
C ARG A 113 -2.74 -8.13 -7.91
N LYS A 114 -3.91 -7.76 -8.44
CA LYS A 114 -4.00 -6.86 -9.60
C LYS A 114 -3.44 -5.48 -9.26
N THR A 115 -3.78 -4.91 -8.11
CA THR A 115 -3.27 -3.63 -7.63
C THR A 115 -1.76 -3.69 -7.39
N SER A 116 -1.24 -4.78 -6.82
CA SER A 116 0.21 -4.91 -6.59
C SER A 116 1.01 -5.09 -7.89
N CYS A 117 0.40 -5.65 -8.94
CA CYS A 117 1.02 -5.88 -10.25
C CYS A 117 0.90 -4.72 -11.25
N HIS A 118 0.29 -3.59 -10.88
CA HIS A 118 0.19 -2.42 -11.76
C HIS A 118 1.49 -1.58 -11.74
N ARG A 119 1.81 -0.93 -12.87
CA ARG A 119 2.90 0.06 -12.95
C ARG A 119 2.37 1.42 -12.53
N ASP A 120 3.07 2.14 -11.69
CA ASP A 120 2.60 3.43 -11.18
C ASP A 120 3.76 4.41 -11.04
N VAL A 121 3.47 5.71 -11.14
CA VAL A 121 4.42 6.80 -10.96
C VAL A 121 3.73 7.90 -10.16
N GLN A 122 4.33 8.26 -9.02
CA GLN A 122 3.85 9.31 -8.11
C GLN A 122 4.93 10.36 -7.96
N PHE A 123 4.52 11.62 -7.81
CA PHE A 123 5.41 12.76 -7.61
C PHE A 123 5.04 13.48 -6.32
N GLY A 124 6.06 14.06 -5.69
CA GLY A 124 5.93 14.80 -4.45
C GLY A 124 6.20 13.95 -3.20
N SER A 125 6.84 14.59 -2.23
CA SER A 125 6.90 14.19 -0.83
C SER A 125 6.58 15.42 0.03
N PRO A 126 5.86 15.28 1.16
CA PRO A 126 5.70 16.36 2.13
C PRO A 126 7.04 16.90 2.69
N SER A 127 8.13 16.14 2.53
CA SER A 127 9.48 16.50 2.92
C SER A 127 10.33 17.08 1.77
N ASP A 128 9.75 17.35 0.61
CA ASP A 128 10.50 17.91 -0.52
C ASP A 128 10.98 19.34 -0.21
N GLU A 129 12.27 19.59 -0.41
CA GLU A 129 12.85 20.94 -0.32
C GLU A 129 12.43 21.82 -1.51
N ALA A 130 12.40 23.14 -1.32
CA ALA A 130 12.01 24.07 -2.38
C ALA A 130 12.91 23.93 -3.62
N GLY A 131 12.30 23.63 -4.77
CA GLY A 131 13.01 23.38 -6.03
C GLY A 131 13.29 21.91 -6.35
N PHE A 132 12.94 20.99 -5.44
CA PHE A 132 13.03 19.54 -5.66
C PHE A 132 11.64 18.89 -5.63
N THR A 133 11.50 17.76 -6.32
CA THR A 133 10.33 16.89 -6.20
C THR A 133 10.77 15.44 -6.15
N THR A 134 10.29 14.69 -5.17
CA THR A 134 10.54 13.25 -5.09
C THR A 134 9.67 12.52 -6.10
N MET A 135 10.19 11.49 -6.75
CA MET A 135 9.43 10.60 -7.62
C MET A 135 9.50 9.16 -7.10
N TRP A 136 8.34 8.52 -6.99
CA TRP A 136 8.19 7.10 -6.66
C TRP A 136 7.63 6.36 -7.86
N ALA A 137 8.23 5.25 -8.26
CA ALA A 137 7.73 4.46 -9.38
C ALA A 137 7.76 2.96 -9.10
N ARG A 138 6.71 2.26 -9.56
CA ARG A 138 6.69 0.80 -9.68
C ARG A 138 6.72 0.43 -11.14
N LEU A 139 7.77 -0.28 -11.56
CA LEU A 139 8.01 -0.66 -12.93
C LEU A 139 8.22 -2.18 -13.02
N TYR A 140 8.04 -2.75 -14.21
CA TYR A 140 8.58 -4.09 -14.44
C TYR A 140 10.10 -4.02 -14.39
N ALA A 141 10.74 -5.11 -13.95
CA ALA A 141 12.20 -5.15 -13.81
C ALA A 141 12.95 -4.69 -15.09
N PRO A 142 12.56 -5.10 -16.32
CA PRO A 142 13.22 -4.60 -17.53
C PRO A 142 13.03 -3.09 -17.76
N ASP A 143 11.84 -2.56 -17.46
CA ASP A 143 11.56 -1.12 -17.59
C ASP A 143 12.38 -0.32 -16.56
N GLY A 144 12.60 -0.89 -15.37
CA GLY A 144 13.46 -0.33 -14.33
C GLY A 144 14.93 -0.28 -14.74
N GLU A 145 15.46 -1.33 -15.39
CA GLU A 145 16.84 -1.35 -15.91
C GLU A 145 17.07 -0.27 -16.97
N VAL A 146 16.09 -0.05 -17.85
CA VAL A 146 16.14 1.04 -18.84
C VAL A 146 16.15 2.41 -18.16
N LEU A 147 15.28 2.60 -17.16
CA LEU A 147 15.21 3.88 -16.43
C LEU A 147 16.48 4.15 -15.61
N GLU A 148 17.07 3.12 -14.98
CA GLU A 148 18.35 3.25 -14.27
C GLU A 148 19.48 3.62 -15.24
N GLY A 149 19.51 3.03 -16.43
CA GLY A 149 20.45 3.40 -17.49
C GLY A 149 20.31 4.87 -17.91
N ALA A 150 19.07 5.32 -18.12
CA ALA A 150 18.78 6.71 -18.47
C ALA A 150 19.17 7.69 -17.35
N ASP A 151 18.87 7.38 -16.07
CA ASP A 151 19.31 8.20 -14.92
C ASP A 151 20.84 8.32 -14.86
N ARG A 152 21.55 7.20 -15.08
CA ARG A 152 23.01 7.19 -15.11
C ARG A 152 23.58 8.08 -16.21
N ASP A 153 22.98 8.05 -17.39
CA ASP A 153 23.40 8.89 -18.52
C ASP A 153 23.10 10.37 -18.28
N VAL A 154 21.92 10.70 -17.72
CA VAL A 154 21.56 12.08 -17.33
C VAL A 154 22.53 12.63 -16.28
N ARG A 155 22.94 11.82 -15.30
CA ARG A 155 23.95 12.22 -14.30
C ARG A 155 25.34 12.44 -14.89
N ARG A 156 25.72 11.68 -15.92
CA ARG A 156 27.02 11.82 -16.61
C ARG A 156 27.07 13.04 -17.52
N HIS A 157 25.94 13.45 -18.07
CA HIS A 157 25.84 14.56 -19.00
C HIS A 157 24.73 15.54 -18.58
N PRO A 158 24.90 16.27 -17.46
CA PRO A 158 23.91 17.25 -17.01
C PRO A 158 23.77 18.36 -18.07
N GLY A 159 22.57 18.50 -18.61
CA GLY A 159 22.26 19.50 -19.64
C GLY A 159 22.20 18.99 -21.08
N VAL A 160 22.54 17.72 -21.34
CA VAL A 160 22.27 17.10 -22.65
C VAL A 160 21.00 16.25 -22.51
N LEU A 161 19.85 16.85 -22.85
CA LEU A 161 18.71 16.05 -23.32
C LEU A 161 19.16 15.35 -24.60
N LEU A 162 19.76 14.16 -24.48
CA LEU A 162 19.94 13.30 -25.63
C LEU A 162 18.53 13.12 -26.22
N PRO A 163 18.32 13.42 -27.51
CA PRO A 163 17.03 13.21 -28.11
C PRO A 163 16.72 11.72 -27.93
N VAL A 164 15.66 11.41 -27.19
CA VAL A 164 15.09 10.06 -27.17
C VAL A 164 14.96 9.68 -28.64
N ARG A 165 15.76 8.69 -29.09
CA ARG A 165 15.58 8.13 -30.42
C ARG A 165 14.14 7.62 -30.44
N GLN A 166 13.27 8.37 -31.12
CA GLN A 166 11.92 7.92 -31.38
C GLN A 166 12.06 6.68 -32.25
N HIS A 167 12.09 5.50 -31.63
CA HIS A 167 11.69 4.30 -32.34
C HIS A 167 10.25 4.57 -32.76
N ARG A 168 10.06 4.90 -34.04
CA ARG A 168 8.73 5.01 -34.66
C ARG A 168 8.03 3.67 -34.45
N LEU A 169 7.23 3.57 -33.40
CA LEU A 169 6.24 2.52 -33.30
C LEU A 169 5.28 2.72 -34.48
N PRO A 170 4.97 1.67 -35.25
CA PRO A 170 4.00 1.78 -36.33
C PRO A 170 2.67 2.28 -35.75
N ARG A 171 2.14 3.36 -36.33
CA ARG A 171 0.83 3.93 -35.96
C ARG A 171 -0.27 2.90 -36.23
N ARG A 172 -0.61 2.09 -35.24
CA ARG A 172 -1.96 1.50 -35.16
C ARG A 172 -2.86 2.58 -34.58
N ALA A 173 -3.74 3.12 -35.41
CA ALA A 173 -4.82 3.98 -34.96
C ALA A 173 -5.67 3.21 -33.94
N THR A 174 -5.55 3.55 -32.67
CA THR A 174 -6.48 3.12 -31.63
C THR A 174 -7.35 4.31 -31.29
N ARG A 175 -8.62 4.21 -31.67
CA ARG A 175 -9.70 5.08 -31.21
C ARG A 175 -9.68 5.03 -29.68
N ARG A 176 -9.46 6.17 -29.01
CA ARG A 176 -9.59 6.28 -27.55
C ARG A 176 -11.04 6.00 -27.15
N HIS A 177 -11.26 4.96 -26.35
CA HIS A 177 -12.40 4.88 -25.45
C HIS A 177 -11.91 5.23 -24.02
N PRO A 178 -12.69 5.96 -23.22
CA PRO A 178 -12.37 6.17 -21.81
C PRO A 178 -12.68 4.87 -21.05
N GLY A 179 -11.66 4.25 -20.45
CA GLY A 179 -11.85 3.15 -19.49
C GLY A 179 -11.30 1.76 -19.85
N ALA A 180 -10.27 1.62 -20.67
CA ALA A 180 -9.62 0.33 -20.90
C ALA A 180 -8.14 0.34 -20.46
N HIS A 181 -7.83 -0.32 -19.34
CA HIS A 181 -6.46 -0.70 -18.98
C HIS A 181 -6.06 -1.95 -19.77
N ASP A 182 -5.49 -1.76 -20.96
CA ASP A 182 -4.86 -2.85 -21.71
C ASP A 182 -3.46 -3.14 -21.14
N GLY A 183 -3.43 -3.86 -20.02
CA GLY A 183 -2.24 -4.54 -19.53
C GLY A 183 -2.41 -6.05 -19.67
N ASP A 184 -1.61 -6.69 -20.52
CA ASP A 184 -1.58 -8.15 -20.66
C ASP A 184 -1.31 -8.80 -19.28
N PRO A 185 -2.25 -9.58 -18.71
CA PRO A 185 -2.10 -10.17 -17.38
C PRO A 185 -1.12 -11.35 -17.33
N ARG A 186 -0.49 -11.74 -18.46
CA ARG A 186 0.38 -12.93 -18.54
C ARG A 186 1.67 -12.85 -17.72
N GLY A 187 2.10 -11.67 -17.26
CA GLY A 187 3.25 -11.52 -16.37
C GLY A 187 3.03 -12.08 -14.95
N CYS A 188 1.78 -12.39 -14.59
CA CYS A 188 1.42 -12.82 -13.23
C CYS A 188 1.41 -14.34 -13.03
N ARG A 189 1.80 -15.19 -14.00
CA ARG A 189 1.94 -16.63 -13.72
C ARG A 189 3.13 -16.84 -12.79
N GLY A 190 2.82 -17.13 -11.53
CA GLY A 190 3.80 -17.36 -10.49
C GLY A 190 4.81 -18.39 -10.92
N ARG A 191 6.09 -18.03 -10.84
CA ARG A 191 7.14 -19.01 -10.67
C ARG A 191 7.33 -19.14 -9.17
N ASP A 192 6.72 -20.17 -8.60
CA ASP A 192 7.07 -20.67 -7.28
C ASP A 192 8.57 -21.03 -7.34
N ARG A 193 9.42 -20.10 -6.88
CA ARG A 193 10.86 -20.29 -6.73
C ARG A 193 11.20 -19.92 -5.30
N ARG A 194 11.43 -20.97 -4.51
CA ARG A 194 12.26 -20.93 -3.31
C ARG A 194 13.56 -20.19 -3.63
N SER A 195 13.65 -18.93 -3.23
CA SER A 195 14.91 -18.17 -3.12
C SER A 195 14.60 -16.85 -2.43
N GLY A 196 14.79 -16.80 -1.12
CA GLY A 196 14.74 -15.54 -0.37
C GLY A 196 15.97 -14.68 -0.71
N PRO A 197 15.83 -13.36 -0.91
CA PRO A 197 16.99 -12.50 -1.04
C PRO A 197 17.58 -12.19 0.34
N ARG A 198 18.91 -12.30 0.41
CA ARG A 198 19.77 -11.94 1.54
C ARG A 198 19.62 -10.44 1.84
N GLY A 199 19.65 -10.10 3.13
CA GLY A 199 19.41 -8.76 3.65
C GLY A 199 20.32 -7.68 3.05
N GLY A 200 19.69 -6.63 2.54
CA GLY A 200 20.31 -5.34 2.27
C GLY A 200 20.22 -4.46 3.51
N ARG A 201 21.39 -4.06 4.00
CA ARG A 201 21.61 -3.23 5.19
C ARG A 201 21.25 -1.78 4.87
N TRP A 202 20.33 -1.17 5.62
CA TRP A 202 20.11 0.29 5.57
C TRP A 202 21.30 1.01 6.23
N PRO A 203 21.81 2.12 5.67
CA PRO A 203 22.85 2.90 6.33
C PRO A 203 22.24 3.66 7.52
N ALA A 204 22.76 3.40 8.72
CA ALA A 204 22.44 4.16 9.92
C ALA A 204 22.97 5.59 9.81
N GLY A 205 22.13 6.57 10.15
CA GLY A 205 22.53 7.97 10.30
C GLY A 205 23.62 8.14 11.34
N ARG A 206 24.55 9.07 11.09
CA ARG A 206 25.65 9.40 12.01
C ARG A 206 25.10 10.09 13.28
N PRO A 207 25.66 9.83 14.47
CA PRO A 207 25.30 10.57 15.67
C PRO A 207 25.87 12.00 15.62
N ARG A 208 25.05 12.96 16.07
CA ARG A 208 25.46 14.32 16.44
C ARG A 208 26.47 14.23 17.58
N THR A 209 27.63 14.87 17.44
CA THR A 209 28.54 15.13 18.55
C THR A 209 28.24 16.51 19.11
N ASP A 210 27.85 16.57 20.37
CA ASP A 210 27.83 17.79 21.16
C ASP A 210 29.26 18.34 21.34
N ARG A 211 29.40 19.65 21.20
CA ARG A 211 30.37 20.49 21.89
C ARG A 211 29.78 21.88 22.09
#